data_AF-A0A0G0CBU4-F1
#
_entry.id   AF-A0A0G0CBU4-F1
#
_cell.length_a   1.000
_cell.length_b   1.000
_cell.length_c   1.000
_cell.angle_alpha   90.00
_cell.angle_beta   90.00
_cell.angle_gamma   90.00
#
_symmetry.space_group_name_H-M   'P 1'
#
loop_
_entity.id
_entity.type
_entity.pdbx_description
1 polymer ?
#
loop_
_entity_poly.entity_id
_entity_poly.type
_entity_poly.pdbx_seq_one_letter_code
_entity_poly.pdbx_strand_id
1 'polypeptide(L)'
;MDSKTGDDFKNGYEQIAVINPNAEKHFETVLDTNYASMLRKFTLELEKENSVLIITGFSLADKHIKNLLYGVMKSNPTLVVVYFSYFKYNKALDSLGEKQNKNLYIISPQDKFSFEKSIKYLSGIF
;
A
#
# COMPACT_ATOMS: atom_id res chain seq x y z
N MET A 1 -59.57 2.35 23.06
CA MET A 1 -58.52 1.63 22.30
C MET A 1 -57.50 2.68 21.93
N ASP A 2 -56.48 2.82 22.77
CA ASP A 2 -55.51 3.90 22.63
C ASP A 2 -54.57 3.59 21.46
N SER A 3 -54.71 4.39 20.42
CA SER A 3 -53.89 4.36 19.22
C SER A 3 -52.45 4.73 19.60
N LYS A 4 -51.60 3.73 19.84
CA LYS A 4 -50.16 3.93 19.93
C LYS A 4 -49.62 4.32 18.56
N THR A 5 -49.56 5.64 18.34
CA THR A 5 -49.00 6.26 17.14
C THR A 5 -47.51 5.91 17.06
N GLY A 6 -46.99 5.70 15.85
CA GLY A 6 -45.59 5.28 15.61
C GLY A 6 -44.52 6.16 16.23
N ASP A 7 -44.87 7.36 16.70
CA ASP A 7 -44.00 8.28 17.41
C ASP A 7 -43.58 7.75 18.79
N ASP A 8 -44.43 7.00 19.51
CA ASP A 8 -44.06 6.39 20.81
C ASP A 8 -42.99 5.31 20.63
N PHE A 9 -43.09 4.54 19.54
CA PHE A 9 -42.09 3.53 19.19
C PHE A 9 -40.76 4.19 18.81
N LYS A 10 -40.80 5.27 18.02
CA LYS A 10 -39.61 5.98 17.57
C LYS A 10 -38.88 6.66 18.74
N ASN A 11 -39.60 7.32 19.64
CA ASN A 11 -39.02 7.96 20.82
C ASN A 11 -38.39 6.93 21.78
N GLY A 12 -38.99 5.75 21.93
CA GLY A 12 -38.39 4.65 22.70
C GLY A 12 -37.17 4.03 21.99
N TYR A 13 -37.21 3.93 20.66
CA TYR A 13 -36.13 3.38 19.84
C TYR A 13 -34.89 4.28 19.83
N GLU A 14 -35.05 5.60 19.72
CA GLU A 14 -33.95 6.57 19.70
C GLU A 14 -33.25 6.72 21.06
N GLN A 15 -33.90 6.33 22.17
CA GLN A 15 -33.28 6.26 23.49
C GLN A 15 -32.38 5.03 23.67
N ILE A 16 -32.49 4.04 22.78
CA ILE A 16 -31.62 2.86 22.79
C ILE A 16 -30.49 3.16 21.82
N ALA A 17 -29.23 3.03 22.26
CA ALA A 17 -28.06 3.14 21.39
C ALA A 17 -27.95 1.92 20.45
N VAL A 18 -28.91 1.77 19.53
CA VAL A 18 -28.95 0.68 18.55
C VAL A 18 -28.21 1.12 17.29
N ILE A 19 -27.14 0.41 16.95
CA ILE A 19 -26.50 0.55 15.65
C ILE A 19 -27.33 -0.24 14.65
N ASN A 20 -28.03 0.44 13.74
CA ASN A 20 -28.77 -0.21 12.68
C ASN A 20 -27.82 -0.96 11.72
N PRO A 21 -28.09 -2.23 11.38
CA PRO A 21 -27.30 -2.96 10.40
C PRO A 21 -27.55 -2.37 9.00
N ASN A 22 -26.57 -1.63 8.47
CA ASN A 22 -26.53 -1.26 7.05
C ASN A 22 -25.68 -2.29 6.32
N ALA A 23 -26.25 -2.96 5.32
CA ALA A 23 -25.54 -3.97 4.51
C ALA A 23 -24.28 -3.39 3.84
N GLU A 24 -24.26 -2.10 3.51
CA GLU A 24 -23.08 -1.39 2.97
C GLU A 24 -21.90 -1.36 3.94
N LYS A 25 -22.14 -1.18 5.24
CA LYS A 25 -21.08 -1.16 6.26
C LYS A 25 -20.38 -2.52 6.40
N HIS A 26 -21.06 -3.62 6.06
CA HIS A 26 -20.46 -4.96 6.06
C HIS A 26 -19.46 -5.12 4.92
N PHE A 27 -19.76 -4.65 3.71
CA PHE A 27 -18.85 -4.76 2.58
C PHE A 27 -17.62 -3.86 2.72
N GLU A 28 -17.81 -2.62 3.16
CA GLU A 28 -16.69 -1.69 3.43
C GLU A 28 -15.75 -2.24 4.50
N THR A 29 -16.30 -2.68 5.64
CA THR A 29 -15.47 -3.22 6.75
C THR A 29 -14.73 -4.50 6.35
N VAL A 30 -15.35 -5.38 5.56
CA VAL A 30 -14.71 -6.62 5.08
C VAL A 30 -13.62 -6.32 4.04
N LEU A 31 -13.85 -5.36 3.14
CA LEU A 31 -12.83 -4.95 2.17
C LEU A 31 -11.63 -4.28 2.85
N ASP A 32 -11.88 -3.40 3.82
CA ASP A 32 -10.83 -2.72 4.59
C ASP A 32 -10.02 -3.70 5.44
N THR A 33 -10.66 -4.66 6.09
CA THR A 33 -9.97 -5.69 6.88
C THR A 33 -9.11 -6.61 6.02
N ASN A 34 -9.59 -6.99 4.84
CA ASN A 34 -8.79 -7.78 3.89
C ASN A 34 -7.60 -6.99 3.36
N TYR A 35 -7.80 -5.74 2.96
CA TYR A 35 -6.72 -4.86 2.49
C TYR A 35 -5.66 -4.64 3.58
N ALA A 36 -6.08 -4.32 4.81
CA ALA A 36 -5.16 -4.16 5.95
C ALA A 36 -4.38 -5.45 6.24
N SER A 37 -5.04 -6.61 6.15
CA SER A 37 -4.39 -7.92 6.33
C SER A 37 -3.36 -8.20 5.23
N MET A 38 -3.64 -7.84 3.98
CA MET A 38 -2.69 -7.96 2.87
C MET A 38 -1.47 -7.07 3.06
N LEU A 39 -1.66 -5.81 3.45
CA LEU A 39 -0.57 -4.89 3.75
C LEU A 39 0.29 -5.38 4.91
N ARG A 40 -0.32 -5.94 5.95
CA ARG A 40 0.41 -6.52 7.09
C ARG A 40 1.27 -7.70 6.63
N LYS A 41 0.73 -8.62 5.82
CA LYS A 41 1.50 -9.74 5.26
C LYS A 41 2.65 -9.25 4.38
N PHE A 42 2.39 -8.29 3.50
CA PHE A 42 3.39 -7.65 2.67
C PHE A 42 4.54 -7.06 3.51
N THR A 43 4.22 -6.32 4.57
CA THR A 43 5.21 -5.73 5.49
C THR A 43 6.08 -6.80 6.14
N LEU A 44 5.45 -7.84 6.69
CA LEU A 44 6.16 -8.93 7.38
C LEU A 44 7.14 -9.66 6.47
N GLU A 45 6.78 -9.85 5.20
CA GLU A 45 7.69 -10.44 4.21
C GLU A 45 8.90 -9.55 3.91
N LEU A 46 8.70 -8.23 3.88
CA LEU A 46 9.77 -7.25 3.66
C LEU A 46 10.68 -7.04 4.88
N GLU A 47 10.20 -7.34 6.08
CA GLU A 47 11.01 -7.32 7.31
C GLU A 47 11.99 -8.49 7.40
N LYS A 48 11.83 -9.54 6.58
CA LYS A 48 12.78 -10.65 6.52
C LYS A 48 14.13 -10.19 5.97
N GLU A 49 15.20 -10.70 6.58
CA GLU A 49 16.57 -10.41 6.17
C GLU A 49 16.87 -10.94 4.76
N ASN A 50 17.75 -10.25 4.03
CA ASN A 50 18.24 -10.61 2.69
C ASN A 50 17.11 -10.87 1.68
N SER A 51 16.04 -10.10 1.77
CA SER A 51 14.90 -10.16 0.86
C SER A 51 15.06 -9.18 -0.32
N VAL A 52 14.44 -9.51 -1.45
CA VAL A 52 14.40 -8.66 -2.63
C VAL A 52 12.96 -8.38 -3.02
N LEU A 53 12.60 -7.10 -3.11
CA LEU A 53 11.31 -6.65 -3.64
C LEU A 53 11.49 -6.09 -5.04
N ILE A 54 10.79 -6.68 -6.00
CA ILE A 54 10.75 -6.19 -7.39
C ILE A 54 9.39 -5.57 -7.66
N ILE A 55 9.38 -4.29 -8.03
CA ILE A 55 8.18 -3.52 -8.34
C ILE A 55 8.19 -3.19 -9.83
N THR A 56 7.15 -3.60 -10.55
CA THR A 56 6.96 -3.33 -11.97
C THR A 56 5.49 -3.04 -12.26
N GLY A 57 5.20 -2.15 -13.21
CA GLY A 57 3.83 -1.79 -13.59
C GLY A 57 3.01 -1.09 -12.50
N PHE A 58 3.65 -0.65 -11.42
CA PHE A 58 2.98 -0.05 -10.26
C PHE A 58 3.53 1.36 -10.01
N SER A 59 2.66 2.37 -9.96
CA SER A 59 3.08 3.77 -9.90
C SER A 59 3.48 4.26 -8.51
N LEU A 60 3.24 3.50 -7.44
CA LEU A 60 3.39 3.95 -6.05
C LEU A 60 2.64 5.27 -5.76
N ALA A 61 1.49 5.49 -6.40
CA ALA A 61 0.67 6.69 -6.15
C ALA A 61 0.02 6.69 -4.75
N ASP A 62 -0.22 5.50 -4.19
CA ASP A 62 -0.80 5.36 -2.86
C ASP A 62 0.20 5.75 -1.75
N LYS A 63 -0.20 6.72 -0.93
CA LYS A 63 0.63 7.26 0.16
C LYS A 63 0.83 6.25 1.30
N HIS A 64 -0.17 5.42 1.61
CA HIS A 64 -0.06 4.43 2.69
C HIS A 64 0.95 3.34 2.33
N ILE A 65 0.84 2.76 1.13
CA ILE A 65 1.78 1.73 0.63
C ILE A 65 3.20 2.29 0.58
N LYS A 66 3.35 3.52 0.06
CA LYS A 66 4.63 4.20 -0.03
C LYS A 66 5.28 4.42 1.34
N ASN A 67 4.53 4.94 2.30
CA ASN A 67 5.03 5.19 3.65
C ASN A 67 5.44 3.89 4.36
N LEU A 68 4.64 2.84 4.20
CA LEU A 68 4.92 1.52 4.76
C LEU A 68 6.19 0.93 4.16
N LEU A 69 6.32 0.94 2.84
CA LEU A 69 7.53 0.47 2.15
C LEU A 69 8.78 1.20 2.67
N TYR A 70 8.74 2.53 2.78
CA TYR A 70 9.88 3.27 3.33
C TYR A 70 10.15 2.99 4.79
N GLY A 71 9.11 2.76 5.59
CA GLY A 71 9.27 2.33 6.98
C GLY A 71 10.09 1.06 7.06
N VAL A 72 9.75 0.06 6.24
CA VAL A 72 10.47 -1.22 6.22
C VAL A 72 11.87 -1.09 5.64
N MET A 73 12.05 -0.31 4.56
CA MET A 73 13.38 -0.07 3.99
C MET A 73 14.33 0.61 4.98
N LYS A 74 13.79 1.43 5.89
CA LYS A 74 14.56 2.10 6.94
C LYS A 74 14.88 1.16 8.11
N SER A 75 13.96 0.26 8.48
CA SER A 75 14.17 -0.71 9.57
C SER A 75 15.01 -1.91 9.14
N ASN A 76 14.93 -2.32 7.88
CA ASN A 76 15.65 -3.45 7.30
C ASN A 76 16.64 -2.98 6.21
N PRO A 77 17.93 -2.75 6.56
CA PRO A 77 18.95 -2.35 5.58
C PRO A 77 19.28 -3.44 4.56
N THR A 78 18.97 -4.70 4.86
CA THR A 78 19.29 -5.86 4.00
C THR A 78 18.24 -6.10 2.91
N LEU A 79 17.04 -5.52 3.05
CA LEU A 79 16.02 -5.53 2.01
C LEU A 79 16.51 -4.74 0.81
N VAL A 80 16.56 -5.35 -0.36
CA VAL A 80 16.84 -4.67 -1.63
C VAL A 80 15.54 -4.41 -2.38
N VAL A 81 15.28 -3.16 -2.74
CA VAL A 81 14.08 -2.78 -3.51
C VAL A 81 14.50 -2.35 -4.91
N VAL A 82 13.99 -3.05 -5.92
CA VAL A 82 14.18 -2.73 -7.34
C VAL A 82 12.87 -2.24 -7.91
N TYR A 83 12.84 -0.99 -8.38
CA TYR A 83 11.66 -0.37 -8.97
C TYR A 83 11.86 -0.08 -10.46
N PHE A 84 11.05 -0.74 -11.28
CA PHE A 84 10.96 -0.50 -12.72
C PHE A 84 9.90 0.56 -13.01
N SER A 85 10.35 1.79 -13.25
CA SER A 85 9.47 2.88 -13.64
C SER A 85 9.13 2.80 -15.13
N TYR A 86 7.87 3.08 -15.50
CA TYR A 86 7.44 3.15 -16.90
C TYR A 86 7.77 4.49 -17.57
N PHE A 87 7.81 5.59 -16.80
CA PHE A 87 8.15 6.92 -17.30
C PHE A 87 9.58 7.29 -16.94
N LYS A 88 10.13 8.33 -17.60
CA LYS A 88 11.42 8.92 -17.19
C LYS A 88 11.26 9.42 -15.76
N TYR A 89 11.72 8.60 -14.82
CA TYR A 89 11.68 8.88 -13.41
C TYR A 89 12.38 10.21 -13.13
N ASN A 90 11.62 11.23 -12.73
CA ASN A 90 12.15 12.55 -12.45
C ASN A 90 12.47 12.65 -10.96
N LYS A 91 13.75 12.49 -10.62
CA LYS A 91 14.28 12.61 -9.24
C LYS A 91 13.91 13.91 -8.52
N ALA A 92 13.52 14.97 -9.24
CA ALA A 92 13.14 16.25 -8.66
C ALA A 92 11.64 16.36 -8.34
N LEU A 93 10.77 15.59 -9.02
CA LEU A 93 9.33 15.63 -8.83
C LEU A 93 8.85 14.49 -7.93
N ASP A 94 9.44 13.32 -8.14
CA ASP A 94 9.23 12.16 -7.32
C ASP A 94 10.22 12.20 -6.16
N SER A 95 9.74 12.74 -5.05
CA SER A 95 10.36 12.60 -3.73
C SER A 95 10.28 11.14 -3.24
N LEU A 96 10.53 10.12 -4.09
CA LEU A 96 10.97 8.86 -3.52
C LEU A 96 12.26 9.19 -2.76
N GLY A 97 12.34 8.82 -1.49
CA GLY A 97 13.43 9.15 -0.58
C GLY A 97 14.79 8.53 -0.94
N GLU A 98 15.18 8.56 -2.22
CA GLU A 98 16.45 8.10 -2.77
C GLU A 98 17.64 8.67 -2.01
N LYS A 99 17.51 9.88 -1.45
CA LYS A 99 18.59 10.50 -0.65
C LYS A 99 18.83 9.82 0.71
N GLN A 100 17.92 9.00 1.21
CA GLN A 100 18.08 8.33 2.53
C GLN A 100 18.23 6.82 2.45
N ASN A 101 17.69 6.16 1.42
CA ASN A 101 17.63 4.69 1.37
C ASN A 101 18.63 4.12 0.36
N LYS A 102 19.79 3.67 0.85
CA LYS A 102 20.87 3.06 0.03
C LYS A 102 20.45 1.76 -0.67
N ASN A 103 19.36 1.17 -0.21
CA ASN A 103 18.81 -0.10 -0.66
C ASN A 103 17.68 0.04 -1.68
N LEU A 104 17.46 1.25 -2.24
CA LEU A 104 16.50 1.51 -3.32
C LEU A 104 17.22 1.66 -4.67
N TYR A 105 16.84 0.82 -5.63
CA TYR A 105 17.34 0.87 -7.01
C TYR A 105 16.19 1.20 -7.96
N ILE A 106 16.24 2.36 -8.60
CA ILE A 106 15.22 2.77 -9.57
C ILE A 106 15.77 2.63 -10.99
N ILE A 107 15.07 1.86 -11.80
CA ILE A 107 15.38 1.60 -13.20
C ILE A 107 14.32 2.32 -14.04
N SER A 108 14.74 3.33 -14.82
CA SER A 108 13.86 4.11 -15.68
C SER A 108 14.20 3.91 -17.17
N PRO A 109 13.20 4.00 -18.06
CA PRO A 109 13.41 3.82 -19.49
C PRO A 109 14.04 5.09 -20.05
N GLN A 110 15.33 4.99 -20.43
CA GLN A 110 16.05 6.10 -21.05
C GLN A 110 15.63 6.29 -22.52
N ASP A 111 15.49 5.18 -23.26
CA ASP A 111 14.79 4.99 -24.53
C ASP A 111 14.88 3.48 -24.86
N LYS A 112 13.75 2.81 -25.16
CA LYS A 112 13.60 1.35 -25.38
C LYS A 112 14.45 0.48 -24.42
N PHE A 113 13.94 0.28 -23.20
CA PHE A 113 14.60 -0.58 -22.21
C PHE A 113 14.42 -2.06 -22.60
N SER A 114 15.43 -2.67 -23.25
CA SER A 114 15.45 -4.12 -23.53
C SER A 114 15.67 -4.91 -22.23
N PHE A 115 15.02 -6.07 -22.11
CA PHE A 115 15.14 -6.98 -20.97
C PHE A 115 16.61 -7.35 -20.66
N GLU A 116 17.43 -7.49 -21.70
CA GLU A 116 18.86 -7.81 -21.57
C GLU A 116 19.63 -6.70 -20.84
N LYS A 117 19.23 -5.43 -21.05
CA LYS A 117 19.84 -4.28 -20.38
C LYS A 117 19.48 -4.27 -18.90
N SER A 118 18.26 -4.65 -18.52
CA SER A 118 17.90 -4.85 -17.10
C SER A 118 18.71 -5.94 -16.43
N ILE A 119 18.90 -7.09 -17.09
CA ILE A 119 19.68 -8.20 -16.51
C ILE A 119 21.13 -7.77 -16.24
N LYS A 120 21.75 -7.01 -17.16
CA LYS A 120 23.09 -6.45 -16.95
C LYS A 120 23.16 -5.46 -15.78
N TYR A 121 22.10 -4.68 -15.54
CA TYR A 121 22.04 -3.80 -14.36
C TYR A 121 21.87 -4.61 -13.07
N LEU A 122 21.03 -5.64 -13.08
CA LEU A 122 20.81 -6.51 -11.93
C LEU A 122 22.08 -7.29 -11.55
N SER A 123 22.86 -7.76 -12.53
CA SER A 123 24.15 -8.43 -12.28
C SER A 123 25.23 -7.51 -11.71
N GLY A 124 25.00 -6.18 -11.66
CA GLY A 124 25.88 -5.24 -10.97
C GLY A 124 25.40 -4.90 -9.55
N ILE A 125 24.20 -5.34 -9.17
CA ILE A 125 23.58 -5.10 -7.86
C ILE A 125 23.75 -6.33 -6.96
N PHE A 126 23.62 -7.53 -7.53
CA PHE A 126 23.89 -8.82 -6.89
C PHE A 126 25.24 -9.37 -7.31
#